data_AF-A0A6V8DY32-F1
#
_entry.id   AF-A0A6V8DY32-F1
#
_cell.length_a   1.000
_cell.length_b   1.000
_cell.length_c   1.000
_cell.angle_alpha   90.00
_cell.angle_beta   90.00
_cell.angle_gamma   90.00
#
_symmetry.space_group_name_H-M   'P 1'
#
loop_
_entity.id
_entity.type
_entity.pdbx_description
1 polymer ?
#
loop_
_entity_poly.entity_id
_entity_poly.type
_entity_poly.pdbx_seq_one_letter_code
_entity_poly.pdbx_strand_id
1 'polypeptide(L)'
;IGVLCHLTSLPNGKISDSKKFLHYLKQNNYSKWQFLPLTPPDKHNSPYASPSAFAGHYGICSSDEVGDLTEESFWLDDWALFATITEQFPGKNWTEWPHDLRNREPGALAKWRNKISPEITRQGIFQHEWLTMKQQANEMGIDLIGDLPIFISHHSADVWANPELFQLDDKGLPTVVAGVPPDYFSETGQKWNTVLYNWEEHEKTGWRWWRQRMARMLRLFDIVRIDHFRGFHSAWAVPRDAEDGVIGVWQDAPKAKIISELVDVAGDEKRIIAEDLGIIPQEVVDLRLQFNLRGMAILQFGFGEDADKSPHHPDNISAMQVVYTGTHDNDTILGWWASADQLTKSNVTTITGETDDIAGSIIELAKNCVSPLCIIPLQDILRLDSSGRMNVPGVEKGNWQWRFDWNELN
;
A
#
# COMPACT_ATOMS: atom_id res chain seq x y z
N ILE A 1 -16.45 11.91 -1.08
CA ILE A 1 -16.08 11.13 0.13
C ILE A 1 -15.85 9.69 -0.31
N GLY A 2 -14.83 9.04 0.25
CA GLY A 2 -14.52 7.64 0.03
C GLY A 2 -14.47 6.84 1.32
N VAL A 3 -14.46 5.51 1.16
CA VAL A 3 -14.32 4.57 2.27
C VAL A 3 -13.05 3.76 2.11
N LEU A 4 -12.25 3.66 3.18
CA LEU A 4 -11.15 2.71 3.28
C LEU A 4 -11.69 1.41 3.89
N CYS A 5 -11.69 0.34 3.09
CA CYS A 5 -12.08 -1.00 3.53
C CYS A 5 -11.41 -2.02 2.63
N HIS A 6 -10.50 -2.84 3.14
CA HIS A 6 -9.86 -3.86 2.31
C HIS A 6 -10.81 -5.03 2.05
N LEU A 7 -10.64 -5.73 0.92
CA LEU A 7 -11.50 -6.87 0.56
C LEU A 7 -11.52 -7.95 1.64
N THR A 8 -10.40 -8.18 2.33
CA THR A 8 -10.31 -9.20 3.38
C THR A 8 -11.16 -8.86 4.60
N SER A 9 -11.60 -7.60 4.75
CA SER A 9 -12.50 -7.15 5.80
C SER A 9 -13.98 -7.34 5.46
N LEU A 10 -14.31 -7.64 4.19
CA LEU A 10 -15.66 -8.09 3.83
C LEU A 10 -15.92 -9.46 4.48
N PRO A 11 -17.18 -9.83 4.79
CA PRO A 11 -17.50 -11.03 5.57
C PRO A 11 -16.85 -12.34 5.08
N ASN A 12 -16.87 -12.60 3.77
CA ASN A 12 -16.20 -13.77 3.18
C ASN A 12 -14.73 -13.48 2.80
N GLY A 13 -14.34 -12.21 2.74
CA GLY A 13 -13.01 -11.79 2.33
C GLY A 13 -12.75 -12.02 0.84
N LYS A 14 -13.79 -11.95 0.00
CA LYS A 14 -13.75 -12.33 -1.42
C LYS A 14 -14.19 -11.19 -2.33
N ILE A 15 -13.73 -11.20 -3.58
CA ILE A 15 -14.17 -10.22 -4.60
C ILE A 15 -15.69 -10.34 -4.83
N SER A 16 -16.29 -11.52 -4.73
CA SER A 16 -17.76 -11.68 -4.85
C SER A 16 -18.59 -10.89 -3.83
N ASP A 17 -18.04 -10.55 -2.66
CA ASP A 17 -18.71 -9.69 -1.67
C ASP A 17 -18.82 -8.22 -2.13
N SER A 18 -17.96 -7.81 -3.07
CA SER A 18 -17.89 -6.43 -3.55
C SER A 18 -19.22 -5.93 -4.07
N LYS A 19 -20.04 -6.78 -4.71
CA LYS A 19 -21.33 -6.35 -5.26
C LYS A 19 -22.21 -5.75 -4.17
N LYS A 20 -22.30 -6.40 -3.00
CA LYS A 20 -23.11 -5.87 -1.89
C LYS A 20 -22.48 -4.61 -1.29
N PHE A 21 -21.16 -4.58 -1.17
CA PHE A 21 -20.46 -3.39 -0.67
C PHE A 21 -20.61 -2.18 -1.61
N LEU A 22 -20.52 -2.36 -2.92
CA LEU A 22 -20.73 -1.29 -3.92
C LEU A 22 -22.15 -0.70 -3.83
N HIS A 23 -23.16 -1.53 -3.56
CA HIS A 23 -24.52 -1.03 -3.32
C HIS A 23 -24.60 -0.19 -2.05
N TYR A 24 -23.97 -0.64 -0.96
CA TYR A 24 -23.86 0.14 0.28
C TYR A 24 -23.15 1.48 0.02
N LEU A 25 -22.03 1.47 -0.71
CA LEU A 25 -21.29 2.69 -1.06
C LEU A 25 -22.16 3.66 -1.85
N LYS A 26 -22.87 3.16 -2.87
CA LYS A 26 -23.75 3.96 -3.72
C LYS A 26 -24.94 4.54 -2.94
N GLN A 27 -25.58 3.76 -2.08
CA GLN A 27 -26.71 4.19 -1.25
C GLN A 27 -26.32 5.32 -0.29
N ASN A 28 -25.08 5.31 0.19
CA ASN A 28 -24.54 6.32 1.10
C ASN A 28 -23.77 7.44 0.39
N ASN A 29 -23.87 7.54 -0.95
CA ASN A 29 -23.21 8.57 -1.77
C ASN A 29 -21.68 8.61 -1.64
N TYR A 30 -21.04 7.48 -1.32
CA TYR A 30 -19.59 7.34 -1.43
C TYR A 30 -19.19 7.13 -2.88
N SER A 31 -18.18 7.86 -3.34
CA SER A 31 -17.73 7.85 -4.74
C SER A 31 -16.31 7.31 -4.93
N LYS A 32 -15.72 6.80 -3.85
CA LYS A 32 -14.37 6.21 -3.83
C LYS A 32 -14.32 5.02 -2.89
N TRP A 33 -13.60 3.98 -3.29
CA TRP A 33 -13.29 2.83 -2.45
C TRP A 33 -11.79 2.60 -2.44
N GLN A 34 -11.15 2.76 -1.28
CA GLN A 34 -9.72 2.56 -1.11
C GLN A 34 -9.40 1.17 -0.53
N PHE A 35 -8.38 0.55 -1.10
CA PHE A 35 -7.86 -0.75 -0.72
C PHE A 35 -6.42 -0.63 -0.22
N LEU A 36 -5.98 -1.66 0.51
CA LEU A 36 -4.58 -2.01 0.69
C LEU A 36 -4.09 -2.80 -0.55
N PRO A 37 -2.78 -3.12 -0.67
CA PRO A 37 -2.26 -3.87 -1.81
C PRO A 37 -2.99 -5.21 -2.01
N LEU A 38 -3.27 -5.56 -3.27
CA LEU A 38 -3.93 -6.83 -3.64
C LEU A 38 -2.95 -7.95 -3.97
N THR A 39 -1.67 -7.68 -3.81
CA THR A 39 -0.60 -8.63 -4.05
C THR A 39 -0.66 -9.77 -3.01
N PRO A 40 -0.17 -10.99 -3.32
CA PRO A 40 -0.11 -12.07 -2.33
C PRO A 40 0.54 -11.57 -1.04
N PRO A 41 -0.05 -11.75 0.14
CA PRO A 41 0.53 -11.22 1.36
C PRO A 41 1.74 -12.04 1.79
N ASP A 42 2.49 -11.51 2.75
CA ASP A 42 3.59 -12.24 3.38
C ASP A 42 3.09 -13.34 4.35
N LYS A 43 4.02 -14.02 5.03
CA LYS A 43 3.73 -15.06 6.01
C LYS A 43 2.96 -14.57 7.25
N HIS A 44 2.91 -13.26 7.49
CA HIS A 44 2.17 -12.59 8.57
C HIS A 44 0.84 -11.98 8.07
N ASN A 45 0.46 -12.25 6.83
CA ASN A 45 -0.67 -11.66 6.12
C ASN A 45 -0.54 -10.16 5.81
N SER A 46 0.65 -9.58 5.91
CA SER A 46 0.90 -8.19 5.51
C SER A 46 0.81 -8.06 3.98
N PRO A 47 -0.01 -7.14 3.45
CA PRO A 47 -0.08 -6.89 2.02
C PRO A 47 1.13 -6.08 1.51
N TYR A 48 1.96 -5.51 2.39
CA TYR A 48 3.07 -4.62 2.03
C TYR A 48 4.41 -5.32 1.80
N ALA A 49 4.52 -6.62 2.11
CA ALA A 49 5.75 -7.41 1.97
C ALA A 49 5.58 -8.60 1.01
N SER A 50 4.95 -8.34 -0.15
CA SER A 50 4.57 -9.38 -1.09
C SER A 50 5.76 -10.05 -1.82
N PRO A 51 5.65 -11.36 -2.17
CA PRO A 51 6.55 -12.02 -3.12
C PRO A 51 6.35 -11.58 -4.59
N SER A 52 5.46 -10.62 -4.88
CA SER A 52 5.38 -9.98 -6.19
C SER A 52 4.89 -8.54 -6.13
N ALA A 53 5.43 -7.67 -6.99
CA ALA A 53 4.90 -6.33 -7.23
C ALA A 53 3.73 -6.28 -8.23
N PHE A 54 3.38 -7.39 -8.89
CA PHE A 54 2.45 -7.42 -10.02
C PHE A 54 1.29 -8.40 -9.86
N ALA A 55 1.56 -9.56 -9.24
CA ALA A 55 0.58 -10.64 -9.10
C ALA A 55 -0.60 -10.22 -8.23
N GLY A 56 -1.79 -10.74 -8.54
CA GLY A 56 -2.94 -10.66 -7.65
C GLY A 56 -3.02 -11.85 -6.70
N HIS A 57 -3.51 -11.62 -5.49
CA HIS A 57 -3.72 -12.67 -4.51
C HIS A 57 -4.91 -13.56 -4.92
N TYR A 58 -4.64 -14.77 -5.39
CA TYR A 58 -5.70 -15.73 -5.75
C TYR A 58 -6.65 -16.07 -4.58
N GLY A 59 -6.20 -15.93 -3.32
CA GLY A 59 -6.99 -16.24 -2.15
C GLY A 59 -8.23 -15.36 -1.96
N ILE A 60 -8.35 -14.22 -2.65
CA ILE A 60 -9.55 -13.37 -2.64
C ILE A 60 -10.53 -13.70 -3.78
N CYS A 61 -10.17 -14.61 -4.68
CA CYS A 61 -11.03 -15.05 -5.79
C CYS A 61 -12.07 -16.07 -5.33
N SER A 62 -13.15 -16.13 -6.09
CA SER A 62 -14.26 -17.08 -5.95
C SER A 62 -14.84 -17.55 -7.29
N SER A 63 -14.37 -17.01 -8.41
CA SER A 63 -14.72 -17.45 -9.77
C SER A 63 -13.80 -18.57 -10.28
N ASP A 64 -14.25 -19.27 -11.32
CA ASP A 64 -13.45 -20.19 -12.13
C ASP A 64 -13.19 -19.62 -13.55
N GLU A 65 -13.71 -18.44 -13.86
CA GLU A 65 -13.55 -17.79 -15.17
C GLU A 65 -12.15 -17.19 -15.34
N VAL A 66 -11.50 -17.50 -16.46
CA VAL A 66 -10.13 -17.05 -16.76
C VAL A 66 -10.17 -15.84 -17.70
N GLY A 67 -9.55 -14.75 -17.25
CA GLY A 67 -9.46 -13.50 -17.99
C GLY A 67 -8.28 -13.43 -18.96
N ASP A 68 -8.28 -12.37 -19.77
CA ASP A 68 -7.19 -12.06 -20.69
C ASP A 68 -5.95 -11.58 -19.91
N LEU A 69 -4.79 -12.12 -20.30
CA LEU A 69 -3.48 -11.84 -19.70
C LEU A 69 -2.47 -11.33 -20.74
N THR A 70 -2.90 -10.94 -21.95
CA THR A 70 -2.03 -10.45 -23.03
C THR A 70 -1.10 -9.31 -22.58
N GLU A 71 -1.64 -8.35 -21.83
CA GLU A 71 -0.91 -7.19 -21.26
C GLU A 71 0.02 -7.54 -20.07
N GLU A 72 0.04 -8.80 -19.63
CA GLU A 72 0.71 -9.23 -18.39
C GLU A 72 1.98 -10.05 -18.64
N SER A 73 2.33 -10.30 -19.91
CA SER A 73 3.46 -11.15 -20.32
C SER A 73 4.83 -10.75 -19.75
N PHE A 74 5.02 -9.47 -19.40
CA PHE A 74 6.31 -8.96 -18.93
C PHE A 74 6.67 -9.37 -17.48
N TRP A 75 5.71 -9.88 -16.70
CA TRP A 75 5.92 -10.33 -15.31
C TRP A 75 5.35 -11.73 -15.04
N LEU A 76 4.32 -12.14 -15.79
CA LEU A 76 3.51 -13.31 -15.48
C LEU A 76 4.31 -14.62 -15.50
N ASP A 77 5.16 -14.82 -16.52
CA ASP A 77 6.00 -16.02 -16.63
C ASP A 77 6.98 -16.12 -15.45
N ASP A 78 7.56 -14.99 -15.04
CA ASP A 78 8.50 -14.94 -13.92
C ASP A 78 7.81 -15.19 -12.59
N TRP A 79 6.62 -14.61 -12.37
CA TRP A 79 5.78 -14.94 -11.22
C TRP A 79 5.44 -16.43 -11.17
N ALA A 80 4.95 -16.97 -12.29
CA ALA A 80 4.46 -18.34 -12.34
C ALA A 80 5.59 -19.35 -12.14
N LEU A 81 6.78 -19.09 -12.71
CA LEU A 81 7.98 -19.87 -12.43
C LEU A 81 8.39 -19.76 -10.96
N PHE A 82 8.48 -18.53 -10.43
CA PHE A 82 8.89 -18.29 -9.05
C PHE A 82 7.96 -19.01 -8.07
N ALA A 83 6.65 -18.77 -8.14
CA ALA A 83 5.66 -19.38 -7.26
C ALA A 83 5.71 -20.92 -7.32
N THR A 84 5.76 -21.49 -8.53
CA THR A 84 5.85 -22.96 -8.73
C THR A 84 7.14 -23.55 -8.14
N ILE A 85 8.27 -22.86 -8.27
CA ILE A 85 9.55 -23.32 -7.73
C ILE A 85 9.57 -23.19 -6.20
N THR A 86 9.08 -22.06 -5.66
CA THR A 86 9.00 -21.79 -4.22
C THR A 86 8.24 -22.90 -3.48
N GLU A 87 7.14 -23.40 -4.05
CA GLU A 87 6.37 -24.53 -3.47
C GLU A 87 7.22 -25.79 -3.24
N GLN A 88 8.29 -25.99 -4.02
CA GLN A 88 9.18 -27.16 -3.91
C GLN A 88 10.33 -26.95 -2.90
N PHE A 89 10.50 -25.72 -2.40
CA PHE A 89 11.53 -25.35 -1.45
C PHE A 89 10.95 -24.58 -0.26
N PRO A 90 10.03 -25.18 0.52
CA PRO A 90 9.36 -24.49 1.61
C PRO A 90 10.36 -23.95 2.64
N GLY A 91 10.17 -22.69 3.04
CA GLY A 91 11.00 -22.01 4.03
C GLY A 91 12.38 -21.56 3.53
N LYS A 92 12.68 -21.71 2.23
CA LYS A 92 13.94 -21.25 1.63
C LYS A 92 13.73 -20.00 0.79
N ASN A 93 14.63 -19.04 0.94
CA ASN A 93 14.73 -17.92 0.02
C ASN A 93 15.30 -18.38 -1.33
N TRP A 94 15.07 -17.58 -2.39
CA TRP A 94 15.53 -17.93 -3.75
C TRP A 94 17.05 -18.03 -3.85
N THR A 95 17.78 -17.34 -2.96
CA THR A 95 19.25 -17.41 -2.84
C THR A 95 19.74 -18.77 -2.30
N GLU A 96 18.85 -19.58 -1.72
CA GLU A 96 19.15 -20.91 -1.16
C GLU A 96 18.70 -22.05 -2.08
N TRP A 97 18.14 -21.73 -3.25
CA TRP A 97 17.79 -22.71 -4.27
C TRP A 97 19.04 -23.31 -4.94
N PRO A 98 18.90 -24.46 -5.62
CA PRO A 98 19.96 -24.97 -6.50
C PRO A 98 20.51 -23.88 -7.42
N HIS A 99 21.83 -23.89 -7.64
CA HIS A 99 22.56 -22.84 -8.36
C HIS A 99 21.91 -22.47 -9.71
N ASP A 100 21.50 -23.47 -10.47
CA ASP A 100 20.91 -23.33 -11.79
C ASP A 100 19.52 -22.66 -11.75
N LEU A 101 18.74 -22.87 -10.69
CA LEU A 101 17.45 -22.18 -10.47
C LEU A 101 17.64 -20.77 -9.89
N ARG A 102 18.54 -20.62 -8.91
CA ARG A 102 18.90 -19.33 -8.32
C ARG A 102 19.36 -18.36 -9.41
N ASN A 103 20.25 -18.81 -10.28
CA ASN A 103 20.85 -18.00 -11.36
C ASN A 103 20.06 -18.05 -12.67
N ARG A 104 18.85 -18.62 -12.66
CA ARG A 104 17.92 -18.61 -13.80
C ARG A 104 18.52 -19.19 -15.08
N GLU A 105 19.30 -20.26 -14.97
CA GLU A 105 19.89 -20.93 -16.12
C GLU A 105 18.77 -21.44 -17.06
N PRO A 106 18.77 -21.07 -18.36
CA PRO A 106 17.65 -21.37 -19.25
C PRO A 106 17.28 -22.86 -19.33
N GLY A 107 18.28 -23.75 -19.30
CA GLY A 107 18.07 -25.19 -19.33
C GLY A 107 17.43 -25.76 -18.06
N ALA A 108 17.66 -25.12 -16.91
CA ALA A 108 17.00 -25.48 -15.65
C ALA A 108 15.55 -24.99 -15.64
N LEU A 109 15.32 -23.72 -15.99
CA LEU A 109 13.97 -23.13 -16.04
C LEU A 109 13.05 -23.81 -17.07
N ALA A 110 13.59 -24.25 -18.21
CA ALA A 110 12.82 -24.98 -19.22
C ALA A 110 12.11 -26.23 -18.66
N LYS A 111 12.70 -26.90 -17.65
CA LYS A 111 12.11 -28.08 -16.99
C LYS A 111 10.88 -27.73 -16.13
N TRP A 112 10.71 -26.46 -15.79
CA TRP A 112 9.60 -25.96 -14.98
C TRP A 112 8.48 -25.35 -15.81
N ARG A 113 8.74 -24.92 -17.05
CA ARG A 113 7.74 -24.26 -17.91
C ARG A 113 6.46 -25.07 -18.12
N ASN A 114 6.51 -26.40 -18.12
CA ASN A 114 5.30 -27.22 -18.25
C ASN A 114 4.48 -27.35 -16.94
N LYS A 115 5.00 -26.83 -15.83
CA LYS A 115 4.38 -26.92 -14.49
C LYS A 115 3.71 -25.61 -14.06
N ILE A 116 3.95 -24.50 -14.76
CA ILE A 116 3.48 -23.16 -14.34
C ILE A 116 2.02 -22.87 -14.71
N SER A 117 1.39 -23.70 -15.56
CA SER A 117 0.01 -23.46 -16.02
C SER A 117 -1.01 -23.22 -14.91
N PRO A 118 -0.96 -23.90 -13.74
CA PRO A 118 -1.86 -23.60 -12.63
C PRO A 118 -1.73 -22.15 -12.13
N GLU A 119 -0.51 -21.61 -12.05
CA GLU A 119 -0.27 -20.23 -11.64
C GLU A 119 -0.76 -19.22 -12.68
N ILE A 120 -0.56 -19.52 -13.97
CA ILE A 120 -1.12 -18.72 -15.06
C ILE A 120 -2.65 -18.66 -14.97
N THR A 121 -3.30 -19.81 -14.75
CA THR A 121 -4.75 -19.89 -14.55
C THR A 121 -5.21 -19.09 -13.34
N ARG A 122 -4.51 -19.21 -12.20
CA ARG A 122 -4.83 -18.44 -10.97
C ARG A 122 -4.79 -16.93 -11.21
N GLN A 123 -3.77 -16.43 -11.91
CA GLN A 123 -3.68 -15.02 -12.27
C GLN A 123 -4.76 -14.59 -13.27
N GLY A 124 -5.12 -15.47 -14.21
CA GLY A 124 -6.23 -15.22 -15.14
C GLY A 124 -7.58 -15.11 -14.44
N ILE A 125 -7.83 -15.96 -13.43
CA ILE A 125 -9.04 -15.87 -12.59
C ILE A 125 -9.08 -14.56 -11.83
N PHE A 126 -7.98 -14.20 -11.17
CA PHE A 126 -7.86 -12.91 -10.48
C PHE A 126 -8.14 -11.74 -11.43
N GLN A 127 -7.52 -11.76 -12.61
CA GLN A 127 -7.66 -10.70 -13.60
C GLN A 127 -9.11 -10.52 -14.03
N HIS A 128 -9.81 -11.61 -14.35
CA HIS A 128 -11.21 -11.57 -14.74
C HIS A 128 -12.09 -11.02 -13.62
N GLU A 129 -12.00 -11.61 -12.43
CA GLU A 129 -12.90 -11.29 -11.31
C GLU A 129 -12.69 -9.84 -10.85
N TRP A 130 -11.42 -9.39 -10.76
CA TRP A 130 -11.09 -8.04 -10.36
C TRP A 130 -11.52 -6.99 -11.39
N LEU A 131 -11.22 -7.20 -12.69
CA LEU A 131 -11.61 -6.24 -13.72
C LEU A 131 -13.13 -6.16 -13.90
N THR A 132 -13.84 -7.27 -13.73
CA THR A 132 -15.31 -7.28 -13.71
C THR A 132 -15.85 -6.45 -12.55
N MET A 133 -15.29 -6.60 -11.35
CA MET A 133 -15.66 -5.78 -10.20
C MET A 133 -15.35 -4.30 -10.41
N LYS A 134 -14.15 -3.98 -10.93
CA LYS A 134 -13.75 -2.60 -11.26
C LYS A 134 -14.72 -1.95 -12.24
N GLN A 135 -15.08 -2.65 -13.31
CA GLN A 135 -16.05 -2.17 -14.29
C GLN A 135 -17.39 -1.84 -13.62
N GLN A 136 -17.91 -2.74 -12.78
CA GLN A 136 -19.16 -2.51 -12.04
C GLN A 136 -19.07 -1.29 -11.12
N ALA A 137 -17.95 -1.13 -10.40
CA ALA A 137 -17.73 0.04 -9.55
C ALA A 137 -17.74 1.34 -10.37
N ASN A 138 -17.02 1.37 -11.50
CA ASN A 138 -16.96 2.54 -12.37
C ASN A 138 -18.33 2.86 -13.00
N GLU A 139 -19.11 1.86 -13.43
CA GLU A 139 -20.49 2.04 -13.91
C GLU A 139 -21.42 2.63 -12.83
N MET A 140 -21.13 2.37 -11.55
CA MET A 140 -21.84 2.96 -10.41
C MET A 140 -21.32 4.35 -10.02
N GLY A 141 -20.27 4.85 -10.67
CA GLY A 141 -19.61 6.13 -10.38
C GLY A 141 -18.72 6.09 -9.13
N ILE A 142 -18.16 4.90 -8.82
CA ILE A 142 -17.24 4.67 -7.71
C ILE A 142 -15.86 4.38 -8.31
N ASP A 143 -14.88 5.24 -8.01
CA ASP A 143 -13.50 4.99 -8.43
C ASP A 143 -12.74 4.18 -7.37
N LEU A 144 -11.89 3.28 -7.81
CA LEU A 144 -11.07 2.44 -6.94
C LEU A 144 -9.71 3.08 -6.71
N ILE A 145 -9.31 3.20 -5.44
CA ILE A 145 -8.00 3.70 -5.02
C ILE A 145 -7.16 2.50 -4.58
N GLY A 146 -6.14 2.18 -5.37
CA GLY A 146 -5.15 1.16 -5.05
C GLY A 146 -4.00 1.71 -4.23
N ASP A 147 -3.10 0.81 -3.85
CA ASP A 147 -1.99 1.11 -2.98
C ASP A 147 -0.72 0.41 -3.45
N LEU A 148 0.34 1.18 -3.66
CA LEU A 148 1.62 0.76 -4.22
C LEU A 148 2.70 0.91 -3.13
N PRO A 149 3.15 -0.19 -2.49
CA PRO A 149 4.30 -0.20 -1.60
C PRO A 149 5.58 0.21 -2.33
N ILE A 150 6.28 1.27 -1.94
CA ILE A 150 7.49 1.65 -2.70
C ILE A 150 8.52 0.52 -2.68
N PHE A 151 8.77 -0.12 -1.54
CA PHE A 151 9.72 -1.23 -1.42
C PHE A 151 9.04 -2.59 -1.57
N ILE A 152 9.81 -3.60 -1.97
CA ILE A 152 9.31 -4.96 -2.20
C ILE A 152 10.14 -5.98 -1.41
N SER A 153 9.57 -7.16 -1.18
CA SER A 153 10.26 -8.24 -0.48
C SER A 153 11.47 -8.73 -1.28
N HIS A 154 12.57 -9.05 -0.59
CA HIS A 154 13.75 -9.69 -1.20
C HIS A 154 13.39 -11.05 -1.80
N HIS A 155 12.59 -11.84 -1.10
CA HIS A 155 12.11 -13.12 -1.60
C HIS A 155 10.87 -12.93 -2.48
N SER A 156 11.10 -12.38 -3.68
CA SER A 156 10.06 -12.10 -4.67
C SER A 156 10.47 -12.52 -6.07
N ALA A 157 9.48 -12.73 -6.93
CA ALA A 157 9.69 -12.97 -8.35
C ALA A 157 10.45 -11.81 -9.01
N ASP A 158 10.16 -10.58 -8.58
CA ASP A 158 10.75 -9.35 -9.11
C ASP A 158 12.26 -9.28 -8.89
N VAL A 159 12.71 -9.50 -7.65
CA VAL A 159 14.12 -9.47 -7.27
C VAL A 159 14.88 -10.65 -7.86
N TRP A 160 14.26 -11.84 -7.86
CA TRP A 160 14.86 -13.02 -8.48
C TRP A 160 15.05 -12.85 -9.99
N ALA A 161 14.07 -12.26 -10.69
CA ALA A 161 14.10 -12.11 -12.14
C ALA A 161 14.94 -10.92 -12.64
N ASN A 162 15.11 -9.88 -11.81
CA ASN A 162 15.81 -8.65 -12.17
C ASN A 162 16.80 -8.20 -11.06
N PRO A 163 17.75 -9.06 -10.64
CA PRO A 163 18.61 -8.77 -9.50
C PRO A 163 19.44 -7.48 -9.65
N GLU A 164 19.75 -7.08 -10.89
CA GLU A 164 20.50 -5.87 -11.24
C GLU A 164 19.80 -4.55 -10.85
N LEU A 165 18.46 -4.59 -10.71
CA LEU A 165 17.64 -3.44 -10.32
C LEU A 165 17.70 -3.15 -8.81
N PHE A 166 18.38 -3.98 -8.03
CA PHE A 166 18.41 -3.91 -6.56
C PHE A 166 19.83 -3.92 -6.01
N GLN A 167 20.00 -3.42 -4.78
CA GLN A 167 21.31 -3.35 -4.11
C GLN A 167 21.69 -4.69 -3.46
N LEU A 168 22.12 -5.65 -4.28
CA LEU A 168 22.48 -7.00 -3.86
C LEU A 168 23.99 -7.25 -3.94
N ASP A 169 24.50 -8.18 -3.13
CA ASP A 169 25.85 -8.75 -3.25
C ASP A 169 25.90 -9.85 -4.34
N ASP A 170 27.09 -10.38 -4.63
CA ASP A 170 27.27 -11.47 -5.61
C ASP A 170 26.53 -12.78 -5.22
N LYS A 171 26.09 -12.90 -3.96
CA LYS A 171 25.26 -14.00 -3.47
C LYS A 171 23.77 -13.72 -3.61
N GLY A 172 23.39 -12.58 -4.17
CA GLY A 172 22.02 -12.15 -4.34
C GLY A 172 21.35 -11.70 -3.04
N LEU A 173 22.10 -11.52 -1.96
CA LEU A 173 21.57 -11.04 -0.69
C LEU A 173 21.63 -9.51 -0.65
N PRO A 174 20.68 -8.83 0.03
CA PRO A 174 20.73 -7.38 0.16
C PRO A 174 22.00 -6.95 0.90
N THR A 175 22.66 -5.91 0.39
CA THR A 175 23.76 -5.25 1.11
C THR A 175 23.21 -4.35 2.21
N VAL A 176 22.08 -3.71 1.92
CA VAL A 176 21.25 -2.89 2.82
C VAL A 176 19.78 -3.22 2.57
N VAL A 177 18.95 -2.98 3.58
CA VAL A 177 17.49 -3.11 3.51
C VAL A 177 16.83 -1.78 3.83
N ALA A 178 15.60 -1.60 3.38
CA ALA A 178 14.83 -0.42 3.71
C ALA A 178 14.36 -0.44 5.17
N GLY A 179 14.16 0.76 5.71
CA GLY A 179 13.62 0.98 7.04
C GLY A 179 13.31 2.46 7.26
N VAL A 180 13.16 2.83 8.52
CA VAL A 180 13.12 4.22 8.99
C VAL A 180 13.99 4.36 10.24
N PRO A 181 14.62 5.53 10.44
CA PRO A 181 15.34 5.80 11.69
C PRO A 181 14.37 5.84 12.87
N PRO A 182 14.88 5.86 14.12
CA PRO A 182 14.08 6.19 15.28
C PRO A 182 13.27 7.47 15.10
N ASP A 183 11.99 7.41 15.47
CA ASP A 183 11.05 8.51 15.41
C ASP A 183 10.11 8.49 16.62
N TYR A 184 9.09 9.36 16.63
CA TYR A 184 8.13 9.44 17.72
C TYR A 184 7.18 8.24 17.82
N PHE A 185 7.15 7.35 16.81
CA PHE A 185 6.42 6.09 16.85
C PHE A 185 7.30 4.91 17.29
N SER A 186 8.62 4.96 17.08
CA SER A 186 9.54 3.88 17.44
C SER A 186 10.90 4.39 17.92
N GLU A 187 11.26 4.08 19.17
CA GLU A 187 12.57 4.40 19.77
C GLU A 187 13.74 3.70 19.06
N THR A 188 13.51 2.56 18.40
CA THR A 188 14.52 1.76 17.69
C THR A 188 14.41 1.89 16.18
N GLY A 189 13.56 2.79 15.69
CA GLY A 189 13.21 2.88 14.27
C GLY A 189 12.56 1.59 13.79
N GLN A 190 12.64 1.33 12.49
CA GLN A 190 12.10 0.10 11.92
C GLN A 190 13.01 -0.43 10.83
N LYS A 191 13.18 -1.76 10.80
CA LYS A 191 13.87 -2.49 9.74
C LYS A 191 12.85 -3.36 9.01
N TRP A 192 12.55 -3.02 7.76
CA TRP A 192 11.45 -3.66 7.02
C TRP A 192 11.88 -4.90 6.25
N ASN A 193 13.19 -5.15 6.13
CA ASN A 193 13.77 -6.28 5.39
C ASN A 193 13.35 -6.36 3.90
N THR A 194 12.87 -5.26 3.35
CA THR A 194 12.62 -5.07 1.91
C THR A 194 13.87 -4.52 1.22
N VAL A 195 13.97 -4.71 -0.09
CA VAL A 195 15.16 -4.32 -0.86
C VAL A 195 15.16 -2.83 -1.20
N LEU A 196 16.36 -2.26 -1.30
CA LEU A 196 16.59 -0.94 -1.92
C LEU A 196 16.98 -1.08 -3.39
N TYR A 197 16.67 -0.03 -4.14
CA TYR A 197 16.83 0.02 -5.59
C TYR A 197 18.25 0.43 -6.01
N ASN A 198 18.74 -0.20 -7.07
CA ASN A 198 19.84 0.32 -7.87
C ASN A 198 19.27 1.33 -8.88
N TRP A 199 19.08 2.57 -8.42
CA TRP A 199 18.44 3.62 -9.21
C TRP A 199 19.16 3.94 -10.52
N GLU A 200 20.47 3.76 -10.59
CA GLU A 200 21.25 3.96 -11.82
C GLU A 200 20.82 2.95 -12.90
N GLU A 201 20.57 1.70 -12.55
CA GLU A 201 20.13 0.68 -13.50
C GLU A 201 18.68 0.89 -13.96
N HIS A 202 17.82 1.38 -13.05
CA HIS A 202 16.49 1.83 -13.43
C HIS A 202 16.54 2.99 -14.45
N GLU A 203 17.44 3.96 -14.26
CA GLU A 203 17.59 5.07 -15.22
C GLU A 203 18.14 4.57 -16.57
N LYS A 204 19.16 3.70 -16.58
CA LYS A 204 19.73 3.10 -17.81
C LYS A 204 18.70 2.33 -18.63
N THR A 205 17.79 1.64 -17.96
CA THR A 205 16.73 0.85 -18.61
C THR A 205 15.49 1.69 -18.96
N GLY A 206 15.57 3.02 -18.86
CA GLY A 206 14.46 3.92 -19.18
C GLY A 206 13.27 3.74 -18.25
N TRP A 207 13.53 3.44 -16.98
CA TRP A 207 12.54 3.26 -15.92
C TRP A 207 11.54 2.13 -16.20
N ARG A 208 11.88 1.19 -17.09
CA ARG A 208 10.99 0.13 -17.60
C ARG A 208 10.16 -0.54 -16.52
N TRP A 209 10.82 -1.03 -15.46
CA TRP A 209 10.14 -1.76 -14.37
C TRP A 209 9.11 -0.88 -13.62
N TRP A 210 9.47 0.36 -13.30
CA TRP A 210 8.58 1.29 -12.61
C TRP A 210 7.42 1.76 -13.49
N ARG A 211 7.68 2.04 -14.77
CA ARG A 211 6.63 2.36 -15.76
C ARG A 211 5.64 1.20 -15.90
N GLN A 212 6.14 -0.03 -16.00
CA GLN A 212 5.32 -1.25 -16.05
C GLN A 212 4.52 -1.47 -14.77
N ARG A 213 5.12 -1.22 -13.60
CA ARG A 213 4.46 -1.33 -12.28
C ARG A 213 3.32 -0.33 -12.14
N MET A 214 3.55 0.93 -12.50
CA MET A 214 2.49 1.94 -12.51
C MET A 214 1.38 1.61 -13.52
N ALA A 215 1.74 1.18 -14.73
CA ALA A 215 0.76 0.76 -15.74
C ALA A 215 -0.10 -0.40 -15.26
N ARG A 216 0.48 -1.40 -14.58
CA ARG A 216 -0.26 -2.50 -13.94
C ARG A 216 -1.24 -1.98 -12.90
N MET A 217 -0.78 -1.11 -12.00
CA MET A 217 -1.63 -0.53 -10.96
C MET A 217 -2.81 0.24 -11.57
N LEU A 218 -2.60 0.98 -12.65
CA LEU A 218 -3.64 1.76 -13.33
C LEU A 218 -4.59 0.93 -14.21
N ARG A 219 -4.24 -0.33 -14.52
CA ARG A 219 -5.20 -1.32 -15.04
C ARG A 219 -6.12 -1.83 -13.94
N LEU A 220 -5.58 -2.03 -12.74
CA LEU A 220 -6.32 -2.54 -11.58
C LEU A 220 -7.13 -1.45 -10.86
N PHE A 221 -6.69 -0.20 -10.90
CA PHE A 221 -7.25 0.90 -10.11
C PHE A 221 -7.37 2.18 -10.92
N ASP A 222 -8.25 3.07 -10.50
CA ASP A 222 -8.44 4.37 -11.14
C ASP A 222 -7.42 5.39 -10.61
N ILE A 223 -7.10 5.29 -9.32
CA ILE A 223 -6.15 6.12 -8.58
C ILE A 223 -5.19 5.21 -7.82
N VAL A 224 -3.92 5.60 -7.70
CA VAL A 224 -2.87 4.86 -7.01
C VAL A 224 -2.30 5.72 -5.88
N ARG A 225 -2.47 5.28 -4.64
CA ARG A 225 -1.63 5.77 -3.53
C ARG A 225 -0.25 5.15 -3.67
N ILE A 226 0.79 5.96 -3.62
CA ILE A 226 2.17 5.48 -3.51
C ILE A 226 2.59 5.62 -2.06
N ASP A 227 2.73 4.47 -1.41
CA ASP A 227 3.21 4.33 -0.04
C ASP A 227 4.66 4.77 0.09
N HIS A 228 4.99 5.42 1.19
CA HIS A 228 6.31 5.94 1.51
C HIS A 228 6.91 6.76 0.37
N PHE A 229 6.14 7.71 -0.18
CA PHE A 229 6.50 8.51 -1.36
C PHE A 229 7.87 9.20 -1.20
N ARG A 230 8.20 9.59 0.04
CA ARG A 230 9.49 10.19 0.39
C ARG A 230 10.69 9.33 -0.03
N GLY A 231 10.50 8.01 -0.20
CA GLY A 231 11.47 7.07 -0.74
C GLY A 231 12.02 7.42 -2.13
N PHE A 232 11.29 8.21 -2.93
CA PHE A 232 11.79 8.74 -4.21
C PHE A 232 12.68 9.98 -4.05
N HIS A 233 12.65 10.64 -2.90
CA HIS A 233 13.60 11.71 -2.58
C HIS A 233 14.89 11.14 -2.01
N SER A 234 14.77 10.30 -0.98
CA SER A 234 15.88 9.55 -0.39
C SER A 234 15.31 8.32 0.33
N ALA A 235 16.10 7.33 0.74
CA ALA A 235 15.61 6.19 1.52
C ALA A 235 16.57 5.89 2.67
N TRP A 236 16.06 5.46 3.82
CA TRP A 236 16.89 5.05 4.95
C TRP A 236 17.40 3.62 4.70
N ALA A 237 18.70 3.51 4.50
CA ALA A 237 19.39 2.26 4.20
C ALA A 237 20.01 1.68 5.46
N VAL A 238 19.44 0.60 5.95
CA VAL A 238 19.88 -0.13 7.13
C VAL A 238 20.79 -1.28 6.69
N PRO A 239 22.01 -1.45 7.23
CA PRO A 239 22.83 -2.62 6.94
C PRO A 239 22.07 -3.91 7.19
N ARG A 240 22.13 -4.88 6.26
CA ARG A 240 21.36 -6.13 6.37
C ARG A 240 21.55 -6.83 7.72
N ASP A 241 22.75 -6.79 8.28
CA ASP A 241 23.10 -7.52 9.51
C ASP A 241 22.80 -6.71 10.79
N ALA A 242 22.24 -5.48 10.68
CA ALA A 242 21.77 -4.70 11.83
C ALA A 242 20.52 -5.34 12.46
N GLU A 243 20.33 -5.13 13.76
CA GLU A 243 19.18 -5.68 14.49
C GLU A 243 17.88 -4.93 14.17
N ASP A 244 17.96 -3.60 14.14
CA ASP A 244 16.82 -2.68 13.99
C ASP A 244 17.14 -1.51 13.04
N GLY A 245 16.33 -0.46 13.06
CA GLY A 245 16.47 0.72 12.20
C GLY A 245 17.42 1.79 12.72
N VAL A 246 18.05 1.62 13.88
CA VAL A 246 18.89 2.65 14.53
C VAL A 246 20.10 3.01 13.66
N ILE A 247 20.77 2.01 13.11
CA ILE A 247 21.99 2.19 12.32
C ILE A 247 21.61 2.16 10.85
N GLY A 248 21.67 3.32 10.19
CA GLY A 248 21.44 3.44 8.77
C GLY A 248 22.00 4.74 8.20
N VAL A 249 21.85 4.91 6.90
CA VAL A 249 22.23 6.14 6.18
C VAL A 249 21.14 6.53 5.20
N TRP A 250 20.87 7.83 5.09
CA TRP A 250 20.01 8.35 4.03
C TRP A 250 20.74 8.22 2.69
N GLN A 251 20.19 7.44 1.77
CA GLN A 251 20.63 7.36 0.39
C GLN A 251 19.73 8.24 -0.49
N ASP A 252 20.32 9.09 -1.33
CA ASP A 252 19.56 9.86 -2.31
C ASP A 252 18.88 8.95 -3.35
N ALA A 253 17.68 9.35 -3.77
CA ALA A 253 16.92 8.71 -4.83
C ALA A 253 16.72 9.68 -6.01
N PRO A 254 16.13 9.24 -7.14
CA PRO A 254 16.10 10.02 -8.39
C PRO A 254 15.22 11.27 -8.38
N LYS A 255 14.46 11.53 -7.31
CA LYS A 255 13.60 12.70 -7.12
C LYS A 255 12.68 12.89 -8.32
N ALA A 256 12.77 14.04 -8.99
CA ALA A 256 11.91 14.42 -10.10
C ALA A 256 11.98 13.46 -11.31
N LYS A 257 13.12 12.79 -11.54
CA LYS A 257 13.29 11.92 -12.71
C LYS A 257 12.28 10.78 -12.73
N ILE A 258 12.20 10.02 -11.64
CA ILE A 258 11.26 8.89 -11.55
C ILE A 258 9.81 9.36 -11.46
N ILE A 259 9.53 10.44 -10.72
CA ILE A 259 8.15 10.94 -10.57
C ILE A 259 7.59 11.39 -11.92
N SER A 260 8.41 12.02 -12.78
CA SER A 260 8.01 12.40 -14.13
C SER A 260 7.53 11.20 -14.95
N GLU A 261 8.19 10.05 -14.83
CA GLU A 261 7.85 8.82 -15.55
C GLU A 261 6.56 8.20 -15.03
N LEU A 262 6.35 8.23 -13.71
CA LEU A 262 5.12 7.74 -13.09
C LEU A 262 3.91 8.60 -13.46
N VAL A 263 4.08 9.92 -13.47
CA VAL A 263 3.03 10.87 -13.90
C VAL A 263 2.74 10.72 -15.39
N ASP A 264 3.75 10.55 -16.23
CA ASP A 264 3.59 10.29 -17.68
C ASP A 264 2.74 9.03 -17.92
N VAL A 265 3.03 7.93 -17.20
CA VAL A 265 2.24 6.69 -17.28
C VAL A 265 0.82 6.89 -16.71
N ALA A 266 0.66 7.69 -15.66
CA ALA A 266 -0.65 8.00 -15.10
C ALA A 266 -1.54 8.80 -16.07
N GLY A 267 -0.94 9.67 -16.88
CA GLY A 267 -1.62 10.55 -17.84
C GLY A 267 -2.41 11.71 -17.21
N ASP A 268 -2.61 11.68 -15.89
CA ASP A 268 -3.22 12.72 -15.06
C ASP A 268 -2.67 12.58 -13.64
N GLU A 269 -2.07 13.66 -13.11
CA GLU A 269 -1.52 13.70 -11.76
C GLU A 269 -2.54 13.36 -10.67
N LYS A 270 -3.83 13.58 -10.90
CA LYS A 270 -4.91 13.31 -9.95
C LYS A 270 -5.11 11.82 -9.70
N ARG A 271 -4.55 10.97 -10.57
CA ARG A 271 -4.54 9.51 -10.42
C ARG A 271 -3.44 9.03 -9.48
N ILE A 272 -2.63 9.92 -8.92
CA ILE A 272 -1.60 9.58 -7.94
C ILE A 272 -1.87 10.34 -6.63
N ILE A 273 -1.82 9.60 -5.52
CA ILE A 273 -1.79 10.14 -4.16
C ILE A 273 -0.42 9.79 -3.59
N ALA A 274 0.32 10.79 -3.10
CA ALA A 274 1.58 10.59 -2.41
C ALA A 274 1.31 10.39 -0.91
N GLU A 275 1.69 9.25 -0.37
CA GLU A 275 1.77 9.07 1.08
C GLU A 275 3.03 9.80 1.58
N ASP A 276 2.83 10.98 2.18
CA ASP A 276 3.86 11.89 2.68
C ASP A 276 3.71 12.12 4.21
N LEU A 277 3.46 11.05 4.97
CA LEU A 277 3.35 11.10 6.43
C LEU A 277 4.70 10.86 7.13
N GLY A 278 4.74 11.17 8.42
CA GLY A 278 5.94 11.08 9.25
C GLY A 278 6.76 12.37 9.25
N ILE A 279 8.03 12.28 9.65
CA ILE A 279 8.95 13.42 9.64
C ILE A 279 9.43 13.64 8.20
N ILE A 280 8.76 14.56 7.49
CA ILE A 280 9.02 14.83 6.08
C ILE A 280 9.76 16.17 5.90
N PRO A 281 10.96 16.16 5.29
CA PRO A 281 11.65 17.39 4.90
C PRO A 281 10.83 18.22 3.90
N GLN A 282 10.96 19.55 3.95
CA GLN A 282 10.24 20.45 3.04
C GLN A 282 10.52 20.13 1.56
N GLU A 283 11.73 19.64 1.25
CA GLU A 283 12.13 19.24 -0.10
C GLU A 283 11.27 18.10 -0.67
N VAL A 284 10.74 17.21 0.18
CA VAL A 284 9.82 16.15 -0.25
C VAL A 284 8.45 16.73 -0.57
N VAL A 285 7.98 17.69 0.23
CA VAL A 285 6.73 18.43 -0.01
C VAL A 285 6.84 19.22 -1.31
N ASP A 286 7.94 19.95 -1.51
CA ASP A 286 8.20 20.72 -2.72
C ASP A 286 8.28 19.81 -3.95
N LEU A 287 8.93 18.65 -3.83
CA LEU A 287 8.98 17.63 -4.88
C LEU A 287 7.58 17.11 -5.24
N ARG A 288 6.73 16.83 -4.26
CA ARG A 288 5.34 16.43 -4.48
C ARG A 288 4.54 17.52 -5.21
N LEU A 289 4.67 18.77 -4.74
CA LEU A 289 3.95 19.92 -5.29
C LEU A 289 4.42 20.30 -6.70
N GLN A 290 5.70 20.09 -7.03
CA GLN A 290 6.24 20.28 -8.37
C GLN A 290 5.44 19.50 -9.44
N PHE A 291 4.91 18.34 -9.07
CA PHE A 291 4.12 17.46 -9.95
C PHE A 291 2.61 17.51 -9.66
N ASN A 292 2.14 18.48 -8.86
CA ASN A 292 0.73 18.63 -8.48
C ASN A 292 0.12 17.35 -7.86
N LEU A 293 0.94 16.54 -7.20
CA LEU A 293 0.49 15.32 -6.54
C LEU A 293 -0.18 15.67 -5.22
N ARG A 294 -1.30 15.04 -4.89
CA ARG A 294 -1.93 15.25 -3.58
C ARG A 294 -1.20 14.47 -2.49
N GLY A 295 -0.90 15.13 -1.37
CA GLY A 295 -0.38 14.49 -0.17
C GLY A 295 -1.51 13.91 0.69
N MET A 296 -1.21 13.58 1.93
CA MET A 296 -2.17 13.07 2.91
C MET A 296 -2.23 13.96 4.16
N ALA A 297 -3.39 14.00 4.79
CA ALA A 297 -3.59 14.60 6.10
C ALA A 297 -4.41 13.66 6.98
N ILE A 298 -3.89 13.32 8.17
CA ILE A 298 -4.54 12.37 9.08
C ILE A 298 -4.98 13.12 10.33
N LEU A 299 -6.29 13.31 10.51
CA LEU A 299 -6.80 14.13 11.60
C LEU A 299 -6.32 13.67 12.98
N GLN A 300 -6.15 12.36 13.22
CA GLN A 300 -5.60 11.86 14.49
C GLN A 300 -4.20 12.40 14.84
N PHE A 301 -3.44 12.92 13.88
CA PHE A 301 -2.13 13.57 14.09
C PHE A 301 -2.23 15.10 14.22
N GLY A 302 -3.43 15.67 14.12
CA GLY A 302 -3.68 17.11 14.06
C GLY A 302 -3.77 17.83 15.41
N PHE A 303 -3.94 17.10 16.51
CA PHE A 303 -4.44 17.69 17.77
C PHE A 303 -3.46 17.65 18.95
N GLY A 304 -2.18 17.32 18.73
CA GLY A 304 -1.15 17.25 19.78
C GLY A 304 -0.66 18.62 20.32
N GLU A 305 0.54 18.64 20.91
CA GLU A 305 1.11 19.82 21.59
C GLU A 305 1.28 21.05 20.67
N ASP A 306 1.68 20.84 19.41
CA ASP A 306 1.82 21.87 18.37
C ASP A 306 0.68 21.79 17.34
N ALA A 307 -0.57 21.62 17.79
CA ALA A 307 -1.74 21.49 16.91
C ALA A 307 -1.87 22.63 15.90
N ASP A 308 -1.59 23.87 16.30
CA ASP A 308 -1.64 25.06 15.44
C ASP A 308 -0.64 25.03 14.27
N LYS A 309 0.45 24.27 14.40
CA LYS A 309 1.46 24.09 13.34
C LYS A 309 1.35 22.75 12.62
N SER A 310 0.55 21.82 13.13
CA SER A 310 0.43 20.49 12.54
C SER A 310 -0.14 20.60 11.13
N PRO A 311 0.50 20.00 10.10
CA PRO A 311 -0.04 19.94 8.74
C PRO A 311 -1.29 19.06 8.63
N HIS A 312 -1.65 18.39 9.73
CA HIS A 312 -2.83 17.54 9.87
C HIS A 312 -3.97 18.22 10.62
N HIS A 313 -3.75 19.42 11.17
CA HIS A 313 -4.80 20.20 11.80
C HIS A 313 -5.80 20.71 10.75
N PRO A 314 -7.12 20.69 11.01
CA PRO A 314 -8.16 21.10 10.05
C PRO A 314 -7.90 22.46 9.37
N ASP A 315 -7.44 23.45 10.12
CA ASP A 315 -7.17 24.80 9.61
C ASP A 315 -5.94 24.89 8.69
N ASN A 316 -5.01 23.93 8.79
CA ASN A 316 -3.77 23.89 8.01
C ASN A 316 -3.86 22.96 6.80
N ILE A 317 -4.90 22.10 6.73
CA ILE A 317 -5.11 21.19 5.61
C ILE A 317 -5.39 22.00 4.35
N SER A 318 -4.70 21.66 3.25
CA SER A 318 -4.84 22.31 1.95
C SER A 318 -5.65 21.48 0.95
N ALA A 319 -6.06 22.11 -0.16
CA ALA A 319 -6.71 21.43 -1.28
C ALA A 319 -5.78 20.43 -2.01
N MET A 320 -4.47 20.48 -1.73
CA MET A 320 -3.45 19.58 -2.26
C MET A 320 -3.15 18.39 -1.34
N GLN A 321 -4.07 18.05 -0.43
CA GLN A 321 -4.02 16.87 0.41
C GLN A 321 -5.33 16.08 0.28
N VAL A 322 -5.26 14.79 0.61
CA VAL A 322 -6.41 13.92 0.86
C VAL A 322 -6.57 13.77 2.37
N VAL A 323 -7.76 14.05 2.90
CA VAL A 323 -8.02 13.99 4.34
C VAL A 323 -8.48 12.61 4.74
N TYR A 324 -7.93 12.11 5.83
CA TYR A 324 -8.32 10.88 6.49
C TYR A 324 -8.64 11.17 7.95
N THR A 325 -9.63 10.48 8.51
CA THR A 325 -9.79 10.41 9.96
C THR A 325 -8.61 9.64 10.57
N GLY A 326 -8.35 8.46 10.03
CA GLY A 326 -7.22 7.58 10.28
C GLY A 326 -6.94 6.72 9.04
N THR A 327 -5.82 6.01 9.03
CA THR A 327 -5.47 5.00 8.03
C THR A 327 -5.66 3.58 8.61
N HIS A 328 -5.16 2.56 7.92
CA HIS A 328 -5.12 1.19 8.42
C HIS A 328 -4.05 0.96 9.52
N ASP A 329 -3.06 1.84 9.62
CA ASP A 329 -2.01 1.79 10.66
C ASP A 329 -2.41 2.51 11.94
N ASN A 330 -3.42 3.36 11.84
CA ASN A 330 -4.00 4.08 12.97
C ASN A 330 -4.95 3.17 13.75
N ASP A 331 -5.19 3.52 15.01
CA ASP A 331 -6.35 3.00 15.72
C ASP A 331 -7.64 3.60 15.14
N THR A 332 -8.80 3.04 15.46
CA THR A 332 -10.08 3.67 15.16
C THR A 332 -10.20 5.00 15.91
N ILE A 333 -11.10 5.89 15.50
CA ILE A 333 -11.31 7.16 16.21
C ILE A 333 -11.63 6.91 17.69
N LEU A 334 -12.46 5.93 18.01
CA LEU A 334 -12.82 5.65 19.42
C LEU A 334 -11.66 5.05 20.20
N GLY A 335 -10.87 4.15 19.60
CA GLY A 335 -9.67 3.60 20.23
C GLY A 335 -8.59 4.66 20.49
N TRP A 336 -8.35 5.50 19.49
CA TRP A 336 -7.48 6.68 19.61
C TRP A 336 -7.99 7.64 20.67
N TRP A 337 -9.29 7.99 20.66
CA TRP A 337 -9.88 8.91 21.63
C TRP A 337 -9.79 8.38 23.07
N ALA A 338 -10.01 7.07 23.27
CA ALA A 338 -9.90 6.44 24.58
C ALA A 338 -8.49 6.58 25.16
N SER A 339 -7.46 6.45 24.33
CA SER A 339 -6.04 6.53 24.72
C SER A 339 -5.42 7.93 24.66
N ALA A 340 -6.09 8.91 24.02
CA ALA A 340 -5.59 10.26 23.89
C ALA A 340 -5.45 10.98 25.24
N ASP A 341 -4.42 11.82 25.35
CA ASP A 341 -4.16 12.65 26.52
C ASP A 341 -5.15 13.82 26.65
N GLN A 342 -5.13 14.50 27.80
CA GLN A 342 -6.08 15.58 28.09
C GLN A 342 -5.91 16.79 27.18
N LEU A 343 -4.68 17.08 26.73
CA LEU A 343 -4.39 18.19 25.82
C LEU A 343 -5.02 17.94 24.46
N THR A 344 -4.79 16.75 23.89
CA THR A 344 -5.36 16.29 22.63
C THR A 344 -6.89 16.33 22.69
N LYS A 345 -7.48 15.81 23.77
CA LYS A 345 -8.93 15.85 23.98
C LYS A 345 -9.47 17.27 24.01
N SER A 346 -8.80 18.17 24.74
CA SER A 346 -9.17 19.59 24.80
C SER A 346 -9.06 20.30 23.46
N ASN A 347 -8.03 20.00 22.67
CA ASN A 347 -7.82 20.59 21.35
C ASN A 347 -8.95 20.17 20.39
N VAL A 348 -9.35 18.89 20.44
CA VAL A 348 -10.49 18.39 19.65
C VAL A 348 -11.81 19.03 20.09
N THR A 349 -12.12 19.02 21.39
CA THR A 349 -13.40 19.58 21.89
C THR A 349 -13.52 21.08 21.71
N THR A 350 -12.41 21.81 21.61
CA THR A 350 -12.41 23.24 21.25
C THR A 350 -13.00 23.47 19.86
N ILE A 351 -12.81 22.53 18.94
CA ILE A 351 -13.26 22.62 17.54
C ILE A 351 -14.64 21.97 17.37
N THR A 352 -14.82 20.77 17.92
CA THR A 352 -16.07 20.00 17.75
C THR A 352 -17.18 20.42 18.71
N GLY A 353 -16.83 21.10 19.80
CA GLY A 353 -17.68 21.18 21.00
C GLY A 353 -17.72 19.86 21.78
N GLU A 354 -18.36 19.90 22.95
CA GLU A 354 -18.71 18.69 23.71
C GLU A 354 -19.76 17.87 22.95
N THR A 355 -19.54 16.55 22.84
CA THR A 355 -20.36 15.66 22.01
C THR A 355 -20.35 14.23 22.56
N ASP A 356 -21.49 13.55 22.42
CA ASP A 356 -21.62 12.12 22.76
C ASP A 356 -21.19 11.20 21.59
N ASP A 357 -21.05 11.73 20.37
CA ASP A 357 -20.54 11.01 19.18
C ASP A 357 -19.27 11.70 18.65
N ILE A 358 -18.14 11.41 19.30
CA ILE A 358 -16.85 11.96 18.90
C ILE A 358 -16.41 11.45 17.51
N ALA A 359 -16.73 10.20 17.17
CA ALA A 359 -16.43 9.63 15.87
C ALA A 359 -17.19 10.36 14.75
N GLY A 360 -18.49 10.58 14.94
CA GLY A 360 -19.31 11.38 14.03
C GLY A 360 -18.79 12.81 13.89
N SER A 361 -18.38 13.44 15.00
CA SER A 361 -17.88 14.82 15.00
C SER A 361 -16.56 14.97 14.23
N ILE A 362 -15.63 14.03 14.39
CA ILE A 362 -14.37 13.99 13.64
C ILE A 362 -14.61 13.64 12.16
N ILE A 363 -15.57 12.76 11.86
CA ILE A 363 -15.98 12.48 10.48
C ILE A 363 -16.54 13.75 9.80
N GLU A 364 -17.40 14.51 10.48
CA GLU A 364 -17.94 15.76 9.94
C GLU A 364 -16.84 16.81 9.76
N LEU A 365 -15.89 16.89 10.70
CA LEU A 365 -14.70 17.74 10.55
C LEU A 365 -13.89 17.37 9.30
N ALA A 366 -13.65 16.08 9.06
CA ALA A 366 -12.95 15.60 7.87
C ALA A 366 -13.66 15.97 6.57
N LYS A 367 -15.01 15.89 6.54
CA LYS A 367 -15.83 16.25 5.38
C LYS A 367 -15.84 17.75 5.09
N ASN A 368 -15.69 18.58 6.13
CA ASN A 368 -15.74 20.04 6.03
C ASN A 368 -14.37 20.69 5.78
N CYS A 369 -13.28 19.92 5.77
CA CYS A 369 -11.97 20.40 5.35
C CYS A 369 -12.00 20.86 3.88
N VAL A 370 -11.12 21.79 3.50
CA VAL A 370 -11.04 22.34 2.13
C VAL A 370 -10.61 21.31 1.06
N SER A 371 -10.13 20.14 1.49
CA SER A 371 -9.67 19.08 0.60
C SER A 371 -10.80 18.56 -0.30
N PRO A 372 -10.54 18.35 -1.61
CA PRO A 372 -11.54 17.80 -2.53
C PRO A 372 -11.82 16.30 -2.29
N LEU A 373 -11.01 15.61 -1.48
CA LEU A 373 -11.18 14.20 -1.18
C LEU A 373 -10.95 13.91 0.30
N CYS A 374 -11.98 13.37 0.94
CA CYS A 374 -11.91 12.78 2.27
C CYS A 374 -12.17 11.27 2.18
N ILE A 375 -11.34 10.47 2.86
CA ILE A 375 -11.46 9.03 2.99
C ILE A 375 -11.66 8.66 4.46
N ILE A 376 -12.63 7.79 4.74
CA ILE A 376 -12.98 7.38 6.11
C ILE A 376 -12.86 5.85 6.20
N PRO A 377 -12.09 5.28 7.14
CA PRO A 377 -12.11 3.85 7.43
C PRO A 377 -13.52 3.36 7.77
N LEU A 378 -13.89 2.18 7.31
CA LEU A 378 -15.21 1.61 7.61
C LEU A 378 -15.44 1.44 9.12
N GLN A 379 -14.37 1.20 9.89
CA GLN A 379 -14.42 1.05 11.35
C GLN A 379 -14.88 2.33 12.05
N ASP A 380 -14.50 3.50 11.53
CA ASP A 380 -14.95 4.79 12.05
C ASP A 380 -16.43 5.02 11.69
N ILE A 381 -16.85 4.61 10.49
CA ILE A 381 -18.26 4.63 10.08
C ILE A 381 -19.09 3.71 10.99
N LEU A 382 -18.54 2.60 11.45
CA LEU A 382 -19.19 1.67 12.37
C LEU A 382 -19.06 2.05 13.85
N ARG A 383 -18.30 3.10 14.19
CA ARG A 383 -18.00 3.52 15.57
C ARG A 383 -17.40 2.37 16.40
N LEU A 384 -16.43 1.64 15.84
CA LEU A 384 -15.72 0.59 16.56
C LEU A 384 -14.63 1.17 17.45
N ASP A 385 -14.36 0.51 18.57
CA ASP A 385 -13.19 0.77 19.42
C ASP A 385 -11.93 0.10 18.82
N SER A 386 -10.85 -0.02 19.62
CA SER A 386 -9.59 -0.62 19.18
C SER A 386 -9.70 -2.08 18.69
N SER A 387 -10.81 -2.77 18.96
CA SER A 387 -11.08 -4.10 18.35
C SER A 387 -11.27 -4.03 16.83
N GLY A 388 -11.57 -2.85 16.28
CA GLY A 388 -11.66 -2.58 14.85
C GLY A 388 -10.31 -2.31 14.16
N ARG A 389 -9.22 -2.19 14.91
CA ARG A 389 -7.92 -1.77 14.35
C ARG A 389 -7.39 -2.79 13.34
N MET A 390 -6.95 -2.29 12.18
CA MET A 390 -6.46 -3.16 11.09
C MET A 390 -5.00 -3.57 11.28
N ASN A 391 -4.12 -2.62 11.65
CA ASN A 391 -2.71 -2.87 11.88
C ASN A 391 -2.17 -2.04 13.04
N VAL A 392 -1.24 -2.63 13.78
CA VAL A 392 -0.36 -1.95 14.74
C VAL A 392 1.07 -2.01 14.19
N PRO A 393 1.62 -0.89 13.67
CA PRO A 393 3.00 -0.85 13.20
C PRO A 393 4.00 -1.36 14.25
N GLY A 394 5.00 -2.13 13.82
CA GLY A 394 5.99 -2.74 14.70
C GLY A 394 5.54 -4.03 15.41
N VAL A 395 4.29 -4.46 15.26
CA VAL A 395 3.78 -5.73 15.82
C VAL A 395 3.69 -6.80 14.74
N GLU A 396 4.19 -8.01 15.00
CA GLU A 396 4.24 -9.09 13.99
C GLU A 396 2.96 -9.94 13.86
N LYS A 397 2.07 -9.93 14.86
CA LYS A 397 0.92 -10.84 14.97
C LYS A 397 -0.37 -10.09 15.29
N GLY A 398 -1.49 -10.63 14.81
CA GLY A 398 -2.83 -10.12 15.08
C GLY A 398 -3.31 -9.02 14.12
N ASN A 399 -2.46 -8.58 13.19
CA ASN A 399 -2.80 -7.59 12.18
C ASN A 399 -3.53 -8.20 10.98
N TRP A 400 -4.19 -7.34 10.20
CA TRP A 400 -4.82 -7.64 8.91
C TRP A 400 -6.02 -8.59 8.97
N GLN A 401 -6.57 -8.79 10.17
CA GLN A 401 -7.60 -9.80 10.45
C GLN A 401 -9.00 -9.22 10.65
N TRP A 402 -9.14 -7.89 10.83
CA TRP A 402 -10.43 -7.27 11.08
C TRP A 402 -11.41 -7.51 9.93
N ARG A 403 -12.63 -7.92 10.28
CA ARG A 403 -13.78 -8.16 9.41
C ARG A 403 -15.04 -7.64 10.08
N PHE A 404 -15.98 -7.17 9.27
CA PHE A 404 -17.33 -6.84 9.72
C PHE A 404 -18.33 -7.90 9.26
N ASP A 405 -19.52 -7.89 9.84
CA ASP A 405 -20.72 -8.62 9.42
C ASP A 405 -21.69 -7.69 8.70
N TRP A 406 -22.35 -8.18 7.65
CA TRP A 406 -23.27 -7.35 6.87
C TRP A 406 -24.39 -6.68 7.66
N ASN A 407 -24.76 -7.21 8.83
CA ASN A 407 -25.78 -6.64 9.68
C ASN A 407 -25.34 -5.35 10.39
N GLU A 408 -24.03 -5.11 10.47
CA GLU A 408 -23.45 -3.90 11.08
C GLU A 408 -23.59 -2.67 10.17
N LEU A 409 -23.85 -2.84 8.87
CA LEU A 409 -24.01 -1.74 7.90
C LEU A 409 -25.44 -1.18 7.79
N ASN A 410 -26.38 -1.69 8.59
CA ASN A 410 -27.82 -1.38 8.48
C ASN A 410 -28.26 -0.16 9.28
#